data_AF-A0A8J5N386-F1
#
_entry.id   AF-A0A8J5N386-F1
#
_cell.length_a   1.000
_cell.length_b   1.000
_cell.length_c   1.000
_cell.angle_alpha   90.00
_cell.angle_beta   90.00
_cell.angle_gamma   90.00
#
_symmetry.space_group_name_H-M   'P 1'
#
loop_
_entity.id
_entity.type
_entity.pdbx_description
1 polymer ?
#
loop_
_entity_poly.entity_id
_entity_poly.type
_entity_poly.pdbx_seq_one_letter_code
_entity_poly.pdbx_strand_id
1 'polypeptide(L)'
;PLPTPLPPSDSPKSLSPRKERRTSRRSKRVVPPVYLDLAYVPHAANPNYSNADFFKRVRARYYVFSGIDPGREVLDALLEAKMEWEDKEMEVTIIPTYDTDALGYWVAANEDALIANKIDLAPSASRCTINLQDHETSCNAYRLEF
;
A
#
# COMPACT_ATOMS: atom_id res chain seq x y z
N PRO A 1 -12.54 45.08 -73.79
CA PRO A 1 -12.81 43.96 -72.85
C PRO A 1 -11.88 42.78 -73.14
N LEU A 2 -10.89 42.56 -72.28
CA LEU A 2 -10.02 41.38 -72.28
C LEU A 2 -10.46 40.43 -71.16
N PRO A 3 -10.39 39.11 -71.39
CA PRO A 3 -10.04 38.17 -70.33
C PRO A 3 -8.62 37.63 -70.55
N THR A 4 -7.84 37.70 -69.48
CA THR A 4 -6.45 37.24 -69.31
C THR A 4 -6.35 35.72 -69.13
N PRO A 5 -5.16 35.11 -69.36
CA PRO A 5 -4.92 33.68 -69.23
C PRO A 5 -4.76 33.22 -67.76
N LEU A 6 -5.18 31.98 -67.49
CA LEU A 6 -5.06 31.30 -66.20
C LEU A 6 -3.58 31.07 -65.79
N PRO A 7 -3.21 31.27 -64.51
CA PRO A 7 -1.91 30.83 -63.97
C PRO A 7 -1.93 29.34 -63.54
N PRO A 8 -0.74 28.72 -63.38
CA PRO A 8 -0.59 27.27 -63.26
C PRO A 8 -0.90 26.73 -61.85
N SER A 9 -1.29 25.46 -61.83
CA SER A 9 -1.54 24.63 -60.64
C SER A 9 -0.24 24.33 -59.88
N ASP A 10 -0.04 24.98 -58.73
CA ASP A 10 0.98 24.59 -57.74
C ASP A 10 0.33 23.96 -56.50
N SER A 11 0.84 22.80 -56.13
CA SER A 11 0.37 21.99 -55.00
C SER A 11 0.95 22.52 -53.67
N PRO A 12 0.16 22.74 -52.61
CA PRO A 12 0.72 22.98 -51.29
C PRO A 12 0.95 21.65 -50.54
N LYS A 13 2.22 21.39 -50.20
CA LYS A 13 2.68 20.35 -49.26
C LYS A 13 1.98 20.53 -47.90
N SER A 14 1.34 19.49 -47.39
CA SER A 14 0.75 19.50 -46.05
C SER A 14 1.86 19.51 -44.98
N LEU A 15 1.99 20.63 -44.27
CA LEU A 15 2.80 20.74 -43.06
C LEU A 15 1.93 20.34 -41.87
N SER A 16 2.08 19.10 -41.41
CA SER A 16 1.48 18.63 -40.16
C SER A 16 2.13 19.34 -38.96
N PRO A 17 1.38 19.94 -38.02
CA PRO A 17 1.98 20.53 -36.84
C PRO A 17 2.44 19.42 -35.89
N ARG A 18 3.76 19.40 -35.63
CA ARG A 18 4.43 18.50 -34.69
C ARG A 18 3.90 18.80 -33.28
N LYS A 19 3.00 17.95 -32.79
CA LYS A 19 2.45 18.02 -31.43
C LYS A 19 3.60 17.81 -30.43
N GLU A 20 4.14 18.90 -29.89
CA GLU A 20 5.06 18.85 -28.78
C GLU A 20 4.41 18.05 -27.64
N ARG A 21 4.96 16.87 -27.39
CA ARG A 21 4.68 16.12 -26.16
C ARG A 21 5.27 16.94 -25.03
N ARG A 22 4.45 17.85 -24.49
CA ARG A 22 4.65 18.40 -23.15
C ARG A 22 4.73 17.20 -22.20
N THR A 23 5.94 16.78 -21.89
CA THR A 23 6.21 15.97 -20.71
C THR A 23 5.85 16.86 -19.54
N SER A 24 4.57 16.84 -19.14
CA SER A 24 4.17 17.39 -17.86
C SER A 24 5.02 16.66 -16.84
N ARG A 25 6.04 17.36 -16.31
CA ARG A 25 6.70 16.95 -15.07
C ARG A 25 5.55 16.78 -14.09
N ARG A 26 5.19 15.52 -13.84
CA ARG A 26 4.18 15.15 -12.85
C ARG A 26 4.81 15.61 -11.55
N SER A 27 4.55 16.85 -11.15
CA SER A 27 4.86 17.29 -9.79
C SER A 27 4.26 16.20 -8.92
N LYS A 28 5.12 15.50 -8.17
CA LYS A 28 4.67 14.50 -7.21
C LYS A 28 3.74 15.28 -6.27
N ARG A 29 2.43 15.23 -6.53
CA ARG A 29 1.45 15.79 -5.63
C ARG A 29 1.66 15.00 -4.36
N VAL A 30 2.24 15.64 -3.35
CA VAL A 30 2.39 15.08 -2.02
C VAL A 30 0.97 14.96 -1.51
N VAL A 31 0.43 13.74 -1.60
CA VAL A 31 -0.88 13.45 -1.05
C VAL A 31 -0.65 13.26 0.44
N PRO A 32 -1.35 14.02 1.32
CA PRO A 32 -1.19 13.85 2.75
C PRO A 32 -1.56 12.41 3.16
N PRO A 33 -0.90 11.85 4.19
CA PRO A 33 -1.26 10.55 4.71
C PRO A 33 -2.68 10.51 5.27
N VAL A 34 -3.36 9.38 5.11
CA VAL A 34 -4.64 9.06 5.73
C VAL A 34 -4.37 8.23 6.97
N TYR A 35 -4.97 8.63 8.09
CA TYR A 35 -4.84 7.95 9.37
C TYR A 35 -6.07 7.10 9.63
N LEU A 36 -5.85 5.86 10.05
CA LEU A 36 -6.90 4.89 10.34
C LEU A 36 -6.60 4.19 11.66
N ASP A 37 -7.62 3.72 12.35
CA ASP A 37 -7.37 2.78 13.45
C ASP A 37 -6.98 1.41 12.87
N LEU A 38 -7.70 0.92 11.86
CA LEU A 38 -7.46 -0.39 11.26
C LEU A 38 -7.44 -0.33 9.73
N ALA A 39 -6.50 -1.06 9.12
CA ALA A 39 -6.39 -1.25 7.68
C ALA A 39 -6.10 -2.71 7.33
N TYR A 40 -6.82 -3.26 6.35
CA TYR A 40 -6.44 -4.53 5.73
C TYR A 40 -5.37 -4.27 4.67
N VAL A 41 -4.34 -5.12 4.67
CA VAL A 41 -3.32 -5.09 3.62
C VAL A 41 -3.93 -5.63 2.32
N PRO A 42 -3.96 -4.84 1.24
CA PRO A 42 -4.65 -5.23 0.01
C PRO A 42 -3.99 -6.41 -0.68
N HIS A 43 -4.78 -7.11 -1.51
CA HIS A 43 -4.32 -8.21 -2.38
C HIS A 43 -3.49 -9.28 -1.66
N ALA A 44 -3.85 -9.63 -0.42
CA ALA A 44 -3.14 -10.63 0.39
C ALA A 44 -1.64 -10.32 0.54
N ALA A 45 -1.29 -9.04 0.75
CA ALA A 45 0.10 -8.58 0.85
C ALA A 45 0.91 -8.83 -0.43
N ASN A 46 0.34 -8.45 -1.57
CA ASN A 46 1.08 -8.44 -2.83
C ASN A 46 2.00 -7.19 -2.89
N PRO A 47 3.33 -7.36 -3.07
CA PRO A 47 4.29 -6.25 -3.10
C PRO A 47 4.01 -5.16 -4.14
N ASN A 48 3.32 -5.50 -5.24
CA ASN A 48 2.95 -4.52 -6.27
C ASN A 48 1.94 -3.48 -5.76
N TYR A 49 1.16 -3.82 -4.73
CA TYR A 49 0.08 -2.99 -4.19
C TYR A 49 0.34 -2.56 -2.73
N SER A 50 1.17 -3.30 -2.00
CA SER A 50 1.48 -3.10 -0.59
C SER A 50 2.98 -2.83 -0.39
N ASN A 51 3.48 -1.77 -1.03
CA ASN A 51 4.87 -1.33 -0.91
C ASN A 51 5.01 -0.18 0.10
N ALA A 52 6.23 0.33 0.29
CA ALA A 52 6.50 1.39 1.26
C ALA A 52 5.68 2.66 0.97
N ASP A 53 5.41 2.98 -0.30
CA ASP A 53 4.57 4.13 -0.66
C ASP A 53 3.12 3.97 -0.18
N PHE A 54 2.58 2.74 -0.16
CA PHE A 54 1.27 2.47 0.42
C PHE A 54 1.26 2.79 1.92
N PHE A 55 2.22 2.25 2.68
CA PHE A 55 2.32 2.44 4.14
C PHE A 55 2.74 3.87 4.54
N LYS A 56 3.38 4.62 3.64
CA LYS A 56 3.62 6.07 3.84
C LYS A 56 2.33 6.89 3.69
N ARG A 57 1.40 6.44 2.83
CA ARG A 57 0.13 7.10 2.52
C ARG A 57 -1.02 6.69 3.42
N VAL A 58 -1.11 5.42 3.78
CA VAL A 58 -2.10 4.87 4.69
C VAL A 58 -1.35 4.54 5.97
N ARG A 59 -1.66 5.22 7.07
CA ARG A 59 -1.03 5.03 8.37
C ARG A 59 -2.09 4.50 9.33
N ALA A 60 -1.99 3.24 9.71
CA ALA A 60 -2.94 2.59 10.61
C ALA A 60 -2.30 2.13 11.90
N ARG A 61 -3.06 2.13 13.01
CA ARG A 61 -2.65 1.49 14.27
C ARG A 61 -2.64 -0.03 14.14
N TYR A 62 -3.57 -0.61 13.37
CA TYR A 62 -3.69 -2.05 13.16
C TYR A 62 -3.63 -2.39 11.68
N TYR A 63 -2.64 -3.21 11.26
CA TYR A 63 -2.59 -3.76 9.91
C TYR A 63 -2.95 -5.24 9.92
N VAL A 64 -4.04 -5.60 9.22
CA VAL A 64 -4.47 -6.99 9.10
C VAL A 64 -3.88 -7.61 7.84
N PHE A 65 -3.05 -8.63 8.04
CA PHE A 65 -2.49 -9.44 6.97
C PHE A 65 -3.36 -10.68 6.76
N SER A 66 -4.19 -10.63 5.72
CA SER A 66 -5.18 -11.67 5.38
C SER A 66 -4.61 -12.85 4.61
N GLY A 67 -3.43 -12.69 3.99
CA GLY A 67 -2.76 -13.74 3.24
C GLY A 67 -2.17 -14.82 4.14
N ILE A 68 -2.04 -16.04 3.59
CA ILE A 68 -1.41 -17.17 4.29
C ILE A 68 0.07 -16.86 4.55
N ASP A 69 0.77 -16.30 3.57
CA ASP A 69 2.15 -15.89 3.72
C ASP A 69 2.29 -14.41 3.34
N PRO A 70 2.31 -13.49 4.33
CA PRO A 70 2.63 -12.11 4.06
C PRO A 70 4.09 -12.05 3.63
N GLY A 71 4.34 -12.03 2.31
CA GLY A 71 5.69 -12.06 1.77
C GLY A 71 6.60 -11.04 2.45
N ARG A 72 7.83 -11.47 2.79
CA ARG A 72 8.80 -10.65 3.56
C ARG A 72 8.95 -9.24 3.01
N GLU A 73 8.93 -9.08 1.69
CA GLU A 73 8.99 -7.79 1.01
C GLU A 73 7.95 -6.77 1.51
N VAL A 74 6.73 -7.22 1.83
CA VAL A 74 5.67 -6.32 2.34
C VAL A 74 5.87 -5.99 3.81
N LEU A 75 6.36 -6.93 4.60
CA LEU A 75 6.69 -6.69 6.01
C LEU A 75 7.87 -5.71 6.11
N ASP A 76 8.90 -5.91 5.29
CA ASP A 76 10.04 -4.99 5.16
C ASP A 76 9.57 -3.61 4.70
N ALA A 77 8.65 -3.55 3.72
CA ALA A 77 8.08 -2.29 3.24
C ALA A 77 7.28 -1.54 4.33
N LEU A 78 6.56 -2.25 5.21
CA LEU A 78 5.89 -1.64 6.36
C LEU A 78 6.91 -1.07 7.35
N LEU A 79 7.93 -1.85 7.70
CA LEU A 79 9.00 -1.43 8.61
C LEU A 79 9.74 -0.20 8.06
N GLU A 80 10.18 -0.24 6.80
CA GLU A 80 10.84 0.88 6.11
C GLU A 80 9.95 2.13 6.10
N ALA A 81 8.67 1.98 5.76
CA ALA A 81 7.74 3.09 5.76
C ALA A 81 7.58 3.69 7.16
N LYS A 82 7.43 2.86 8.20
CA LYS A 82 7.28 3.31 9.59
C LYS A 82 8.49 4.09 10.08
N MET A 83 9.70 3.69 9.69
CA MET A 83 10.94 4.41 10.01
C MET A 83 10.96 5.85 9.46
N GLU A 84 10.27 6.08 8.35
CA GLU A 84 10.16 7.40 7.70
C GLU A 84 8.93 8.22 8.16
N TRP A 85 8.07 7.69 9.04
CA TRP A 85 6.95 8.47 9.54
C TRP A 85 7.42 9.63 10.40
N GLU A 86 6.74 10.78 10.27
CA GLU A 86 7.03 11.98 11.05
C GLU A 86 6.75 11.75 12.54
N ASP A 87 5.69 10.99 12.83
CA ASP A 87 5.31 10.59 14.18
C ASP A 87 5.93 9.23 14.53
N LYS A 88 7.01 9.28 15.31
CA LYS A 88 7.70 8.09 15.81
C LYS A 88 7.02 7.46 17.02
N GLU A 89 6.15 8.21 17.70
CA GLU A 89 5.47 7.72 18.90
C GLU A 89 4.26 6.87 18.56
N MET A 90 3.73 6.98 17.33
CA MET A 90 2.63 6.16 16.83
C MET A 90 2.97 4.67 16.88
N GLU A 91 2.14 3.92 17.59
CA GLU A 91 2.22 2.46 17.69
C GLU A 91 1.53 1.80 16.51
N VAL A 92 2.11 0.71 16.03
CA VAL A 92 1.57 -0.10 14.94
C VAL A 92 1.54 -1.56 15.38
N THR A 93 0.43 -2.25 15.17
CA THR A 93 0.31 -3.67 15.45
C THR A 93 -0.01 -4.43 14.16
N ILE A 94 0.82 -5.43 13.87
CA ILE A 94 0.60 -6.39 12.79
C ILE A 94 -0.32 -7.49 13.31
N ILE A 95 -1.45 -7.71 12.62
CA ILE A 95 -2.41 -8.77 12.92
C ILE A 95 -2.37 -9.79 11.78
N PRO A 96 -1.60 -10.88 11.92
CA PRO A 96 -1.62 -11.95 10.94
C PRO A 96 -2.93 -12.75 11.04
N THR A 97 -3.42 -13.23 9.90
CA THR A 97 -4.53 -14.19 9.90
C THR A 97 -4.03 -15.59 10.24
N TYR A 98 -2.84 -15.96 9.74
CA TYR A 98 -2.22 -17.27 9.91
C TYR A 98 -0.84 -17.14 10.52
N ASP A 99 -0.49 -18.08 11.41
CA ASP A 99 0.88 -18.20 11.90
C ASP A 99 1.69 -19.00 10.88
N THR A 100 2.80 -18.42 10.42
CA THR A 100 3.77 -19.11 9.55
C THR A 100 5.17 -19.02 10.15
N ASP A 101 5.98 -20.04 9.88
CA ASP A 101 7.40 -20.02 10.27
C ASP A 101 8.13 -18.82 9.64
N ALA A 102 7.77 -18.47 8.41
CA ALA A 102 8.33 -17.32 7.70
C ALA A 102 8.12 -16.00 8.46
N LEU A 103 6.91 -15.77 8.98
CA LEU A 103 6.59 -14.60 9.79
C LEU A 103 7.38 -14.62 11.11
N GLY A 104 7.43 -15.76 11.80
CA GLY A 104 8.21 -15.91 13.02
C GLY A 104 9.69 -15.61 12.82
N TYR A 105 10.31 -16.14 11.76
CA TYR A 105 11.69 -15.85 11.41
C TYR A 105 11.93 -14.39 11.05
N TRP A 106 10.98 -13.74 10.38
CA TRP A 106 11.11 -12.33 10.05
C TRP A 106 11.08 -11.46 11.30
N VAL A 107 10.17 -11.75 12.25
CA VAL A 107 10.09 -11.02 13.52
C VAL A 107 11.37 -11.20 14.34
N ALA A 108 11.86 -12.44 14.46
CA ALA A 108 13.12 -12.71 15.17
C ALA A 108 14.33 -12.02 14.52
N ALA A 109 14.36 -11.90 13.19
CA ALA A 109 15.45 -11.23 12.47
C ALA A 109 15.42 -9.70 12.61
N ASN A 110 14.25 -9.11 12.90
CA ASN A 110 14.03 -7.66 12.93
C ASN A 110 13.60 -7.14 14.31
N GLU A 111 13.73 -7.94 15.37
CA GLU A 111 13.22 -7.64 16.71
C GLU A 111 13.60 -6.24 17.21
N ASP A 112 14.90 -5.90 17.15
CA ASP A 112 15.38 -4.58 17.56
C ASP A 112 14.76 -3.43 16.76
N ALA A 113 14.57 -3.64 15.45
CA ALA A 113 13.97 -2.64 14.57
C ALA A 113 12.47 -2.48 14.83
N LEU A 114 11.76 -3.56 15.15
CA LEU A 114 10.35 -3.53 15.53
C LEU A 114 10.16 -2.76 16.84
N ILE A 115 10.97 -3.07 17.85
CA ILE A 115 10.95 -2.37 19.14
C ILE A 115 11.26 -0.88 18.97
N ALA A 116 12.33 -0.55 18.22
CA ALA A 116 12.73 0.83 17.99
C ALA A 116 11.67 1.67 17.24
N ASN A 117 10.83 1.03 16.42
CA ASN A 117 9.79 1.69 15.62
C ASN A 117 8.38 1.54 16.20
N LYS A 118 8.23 0.94 17.39
CA LYS A 118 6.95 0.64 18.07
C LYS A 118 6.00 -0.19 17.21
N ILE A 119 6.53 -1.27 16.65
CA ILE A 119 5.76 -2.24 15.89
C ILE A 119 5.59 -3.50 16.72
N ASP A 120 4.35 -3.82 17.07
CA ASP A 120 3.98 -5.04 17.79
C ASP A 120 3.41 -6.10 16.83
N LEU A 121 3.52 -7.36 17.24
CA LEU A 121 2.86 -8.48 16.56
C LEU A 121 1.76 -9.05 17.46
N ALA A 122 0.52 -8.99 16.98
CA ALA A 122 -0.61 -9.65 17.61
C ALA A 122 -0.62 -11.16 17.32
N PRO A 123 -1.24 -11.99 18.18
CA PRO A 123 -1.44 -13.40 17.87
C PRO A 123 -2.32 -13.56 16.62
N SER A 124 -2.11 -14.65 15.88
CA SER A 124 -2.88 -14.90 14.66
C SER A 124 -4.37 -15.04 14.92
N ALA A 125 -5.16 -14.38 14.08
CA ALA A 125 -6.61 -14.44 14.16
C ALA A 125 -7.15 -15.88 14.01
N SER A 126 -6.47 -16.75 13.26
CA SER A 126 -6.86 -18.17 13.12
C SER A 126 -6.70 -18.99 14.40
N ARG A 127 -5.97 -18.49 15.40
CA ARG A 127 -5.75 -19.15 16.70
C ARG A 127 -6.53 -18.51 17.84
N CYS A 128 -7.18 -17.38 17.57
CA CYS A 128 -8.05 -16.72 18.52
C CYS A 128 -9.48 -17.23 18.33
N THR A 129 -10.14 -17.62 19.42
CA THR A 129 -11.50 -18.17 19.38
C THR A 129 -12.43 -17.34 20.27
N ILE A 130 -13.61 -17.02 19.76
CA ILE A 130 -14.70 -16.41 20.53
C ILE A 130 -15.82 -17.43 20.68
N ASN A 131 -16.31 -17.58 21.91
CA ASN A 131 -17.48 -18.40 22.22
C ASN A 131 -18.76 -17.56 22.12
N LEU A 132 -19.76 -18.06 21.41
CA LEU A 132 -21.07 -17.44 21.30
C LEU A 132 -21.97 -17.94 22.44
N GLN A 133 -22.77 -17.05 23.04
CA GLN A 133 -23.50 -17.34 24.29
C GLN A 133 -24.60 -18.41 24.15
N ASP A 134 -25.16 -18.60 22.94
CA ASP A 134 -26.43 -19.34 22.77
C ASP A 134 -26.31 -20.70 22.07
N HIS A 135 -25.14 -21.03 21.54
CA HIS A 135 -24.89 -22.31 20.90
C HIS A 135 -23.45 -22.71 21.21
N GLU A 136 -23.14 -24.00 21.33
CA GLU A 136 -21.76 -24.52 21.43
C GLU A 136 -20.93 -24.28 20.14
N THR A 137 -21.13 -23.12 19.52
CA THR A 137 -20.49 -22.64 18.32
C THR A 137 -19.45 -21.62 18.72
N SER A 138 -18.21 -21.92 18.38
CA SER A 138 -17.11 -20.98 18.46
C SER A 138 -16.68 -20.57 17.06
N CYS A 139 -16.16 -19.36 16.93
CA CYS A 139 -15.59 -18.87 15.67
C CYS A 139 -14.20 -18.29 15.90
N ASN A 140 -13.38 -18.32 14.85
CA ASN A 140 -12.08 -17.68 14.89
C ASN A 140 -12.25 -16.17 14.75
N ALA A 141 -11.73 -15.42 15.71
CA ALA A 141 -11.85 -13.97 15.74
C ALA A 141 -10.80 -13.35 16.66
N TYR A 142 -10.24 -12.22 16.23
CA TYR A 142 -9.35 -11.39 17.03
C TYR A 142 -10.13 -10.19 17.59
N ARG A 143 -10.06 -9.97 18.91
CA ARG A 143 -10.71 -8.84 19.57
C ARG A 143 -9.78 -7.64 19.61
N LEU A 144 -10.27 -6.50 19.16
CA LEU A 144 -9.59 -5.21 19.27
C LEU A 144 -10.19 -4.38 20.39
N GLU A 145 -9.33 -3.64 21.09
CA GLU A 145 -9.70 -2.67 22.11
C GLU A 145 -9.12 -1.32 21.67
N PHE A 146 -9.96 -0.27 21.66
CA PHE A 146 -9.61 1.06 21.14
C PHE A 146 -9.43 2.07 22.26
#